data_AF-A0A412KUV3-F1
#
_entry.id   AF-A0A412KUV3-F1
#
_cell.length_a   1.000
_cell.length_b   1.000
_cell.length_c   1.000
_cell.angle_alpha   90.00
_cell.angle_beta   90.00
_cell.angle_gamma   90.00
#
_symmetry.space_group_name_H-M   'P 1'
#
loop_
_entity.id
_entity.type
_entity.pdbx_description
1 polymer ?
#
loop_
_entity_poly.entity_id
_entity_poly.type
_entity_poly.pdbx_seq_one_letter_code
_entity_poly.pdbx_strand_id
1 'polypeptide(L)'
;MFYIYIIFDFAMAVIMLLFGIWFYRSKGQASNFLSGYNMKSAEERKKYDENAMCKAYGKRMMLMSLPFIAGMIIDIWYIGTGCLIAWAIWFVMFIAGMIIDIWYIGTGCLIAWAIWFVMFILLLIDRHKRES
;
A
#
# COMPACT_ATOMS: atom_id res chain seq x y z
N MET A 1 12.76 -22.09 4.81
CA MET A 1 11.32 -21.82 4.61
C MET A 1 10.71 -21.00 5.77
N PHE A 2 11.06 -21.25 7.03
CA PHE A 2 10.48 -20.54 8.21
C PHE A 2 10.70 -19.00 8.28
N TYR A 3 11.90 -18.50 7.95
CA TYR A 3 12.19 -17.06 8.03
C TYR A 3 11.58 -16.22 6.90
N ILE A 4 11.00 -16.85 5.87
CA ILE A 4 10.54 -16.13 4.68
C ILE A 4 9.36 -15.21 4.98
N TYR A 5 8.44 -15.63 5.87
CA TYR A 5 7.25 -14.86 6.24
C TYR A 5 7.62 -13.62 7.08
N ILE A 6 8.50 -13.80 8.07
CA ILE A 6 9.01 -12.70 8.90
C ILE A 6 9.77 -11.67 8.06
N ILE A 7 10.67 -12.12 7.17
CA ILE A 7 11.43 -11.24 6.28
C ILE A 7 10.48 -10.52 5.31
N PHE A 8 9.46 -11.22 4.80
CA PHE A 8 8.48 -10.65 3.89
C PHE A 8 7.64 -9.56 4.56
N ASP A 9 7.06 -9.85 5.73
CA ASP A 9 6.28 -8.89 6.51
C ASP A 9 7.12 -7.68 6.92
N PHE A 10 8.38 -7.91 7.33
CA PHE A 10 9.31 -6.83 7.64
C PHE A 10 9.60 -5.95 6.42
N ALA A 11 9.92 -6.56 5.26
CA ALA A 11 10.19 -5.82 4.03
C ALA A 11 8.98 -4.98 3.60
N MET A 12 7.77 -5.56 3.66
CA MET A 12 6.53 -4.84 3.36
C MET A 12 6.30 -3.67 4.32
N ALA A 13 6.45 -3.90 5.62
CA ALA A 13 6.31 -2.86 6.62
C ALA A 13 7.28 -1.70 6.37
N VAL A 14 8.56 -1.99 6.11
CA VAL A 14 9.59 -0.97 5.85
C VAL A 14 9.30 -0.19 4.58
N ILE A 15 8.97 -0.87 3.47
CA ILE A 15 8.65 -0.20 2.20
C ILE A 15 7.47 0.75 2.39
N MET A 16 6.37 0.26 2.96
CA MET A 16 5.16 1.07 3.14
C MET A 16 5.40 2.26 4.08
N LEU A 17 6.17 2.06 5.15
CA LEU A 17 6.51 3.11 6.10
C LEU A 17 7.40 4.18 5.45
N LEU A 18 8.45 3.78 4.73
CA LEU A 18 9.38 4.72 4.08
C LEU A 18 8.68 5.53 2.98
N PHE A 19 7.89 4.87 2.12
CA PHE A 19 7.10 5.58 1.12
C PHE A 19 6.04 6.48 1.76
N GLY A 20 5.40 6.03 2.83
CA GLY A 20 4.43 6.83 3.58
C GLY A 20 5.05 8.09 4.18
N ILE A 21 6.22 7.98 4.80
CA ILE A 21 6.99 9.11 5.33
C ILE A 21 7.42 10.06 4.20
N TRP A 22 7.89 9.50 3.08
CA TRP A 22 8.30 10.30 1.93
C TRP A 22 7.14 11.10 1.35
N PHE A 23 5.99 10.47 1.10
CA PHE A 23 4.76 11.16 0.68
C PHE A 23 4.35 12.23 1.69
N TYR A 24 4.36 11.89 2.98
CA TYR A 24 3.98 12.82 4.06
C TYR A 24 4.85 14.08 4.09
N ARG A 25 6.14 13.93 3.77
CA ARG A 25 7.14 15.02 3.81
C ARG A 25 7.35 15.71 2.46
N SER A 26 6.73 15.23 1.38
CA SER A 26 6.96 15.70 0.01
C SER A 26 6.48 17.13 -0.29
N LYS A 27 5.73 17.76 0.62
CA LYS A 27 5.15 19.11 0.44
C LYS A 27 4.33 19.25 -0.85
N GLY A 28 3.64 18.19 -1.27
CA GLY A 28 2.83 18.18 -2.48
C GLY A 28 3.55 17.67 -3.72
N GLN A 29 4.89 17.58 -3.73
CA GLN A 29 5.64 17.11 -4.91
C GLN A 29 5.29 15.68 -5.31
N ALA A 30 4.92 14.84 -4.32
CA ALA A 30 4.54 13.47 -4.56
C ALA A 30 3.13 13.33 -5.19
N SER A 31 2.35 14.42 -5.32
CA SER A 31 1.02 14.42 -5.94
C SER A 31 1.09 13.90 -7.39
N ASN A 32 2.19 14.19 -8.09
CA ASN A 32 2.45 13.75 -9.46
C ASN A 32 2.58 12.23 -9.60
N PHE A 33 2.87 11.51 -8.51
CA PHE A 33 2.93 10.05 -8.49
C PHE A 33 1.58 9.41 -8.12
N LEU A 34 0.58 10.23 -7.74
CA LEU A 34 -0.78 9.75 -7.57
C LEU A 34 -1.38 9.55 -8.96
N SER A 35 -1.65 8.30 -9.32
CA SER A 35 -2.37 7.97 -10.55
C SER A 35 -3.70 8.71 -10.60
N GLY A 36 -4.16 9.06 -11.80
CA GLY A 36 -5.36 9.87 -11.99
C GLY A 36 -5.13 11.36 -11.71
N TYR A 37 -4.35 11.73 -10.69
CA TYR A 37 -3.93 13.12 -10.49
C TYR A 37 -2.94 13.56 -11.59
N ASN A 38 -2.01 12.68 -11.98
CA ASN A 38 -1.05 12.96 -13.05
C ASN A 38 -1.69 13.19 -14.44
N MET A 39 -2.93 12.74 -14.66
CA MET A 39 -3.69 12.94 -15.90
C MET A 39 -4.52 14.24 -15.90
N LYS A 40 -4.69 14.89 -14.74
CA LYS A 40 -5.43 16.17 -14.64
C LYS A 40 -4.64 17.31 -15.25
N SER A 41 -5.35 18.24 -15.88
CA SER A 41 -4.79 19.49 -16.43
C SER A 41 -4.28 20.43 -15.33
N ALA A 42 -3.39 21.36 -15.65
CA ALA A 42 -2.83 22.32 -14.69
C ALA A 42 -3.91 23.14 -13.97
N GLU A 43 -5.00 23.50 -14.66
CA GLU A 43 -6.10 24.26 -14.05
C GLU A 43 -6.97 23.42 -13.11
N GLU A 44 -7.17 22.13 -13.39
CA GLU A 44 -7.85 21.23 -12.47
C GLU A 44 -7.02 20.98 -11.21
N ARG A 45 -5.69 20.90 -11.35
CA ARG A 45 -4.75 20.68 -10.24
C ARG A 45 -4.78 21.82 -9.22
N LYS A 46 -4.98 23.08 -9.65
CA LYS A 46 -5.11 24.25 -8.76
C LYS A 46 -6.28 24.16 -7.78
N LYS A 47 -7.28 23.31 -8.04
CA LYS A 47 -8.44 23.11 -7.16
C LYS A 47 -8.12 22.25 -5.94
N TYR A 48 -6.96 21.59 -5.91
CA TYR A 48 -6.59 20.65 -4.85
C TYR A 48 -5.42 21.19 -4.03
N ASP A 49 -5.46 20.99 -2.72
CA ASP A 49 -4.29 21.16 -1.86
C ASP A 49 -3.39 19.91 -1.98
N GLU A 50 -2.38 20.00 -2.85
CA GLU A 50 -1.43 18.91 -3.09
C GLU A 50 -0.70 18.46 -1.82
N ASN A 51 -0.38 19.39 -0.92
CA ASN A 51 0.34 19.09 0.31
C ASN A 51 -0.55 18.34 1.29
N ALA A 52 -1.80 18.78 1.47
CA ALA A 52 -2.78 18.06 2.28
C ALA A 52 -3.06 16.66 1.71
N MET A 53 -3.16 16.54 0.38
CA MET A 53 -3.35 15.26 -0.31
C MET A 53 -2.17 14.31 -0.07
N CYS A 54 -0.93 14.76 -0.27
CA CYS A 54 0.26 13.95 -0.04
C CYS A 54 0.41 13.54 1.44
N LYS A 55 0.06 14.43 2.38
CA LYS A 55 0.04 14.10 3.82
C LYS A 55 -1.01 13.06 4.16
N ALA A 56 -2.24 13.20 3.63
CA ALA A 56 -3.30 12.25 3.85
C ALA A 56 -2.92 10.87 3.29
N TYR A 57 -2.40 10.84 2.07
CA TYR A 57 -1.94 9.61 1.43
C TYR A 57 -0.77 8.96 2.18
N GLY A 58 0.26 9.74 2.54
CA GLY A 58 1.38 9.25 3.33
C GLY A 58 0.95 8.68 4.69
N LYS A 59 0.01 9.33 5.40
CA LYS A 59 -0.57 8.78 6.64
C LYS A 59 -1.28 7.45 6.42
N ARG A 60 -2.07 7.32 5.35
CA ARG A 60 -2.75 6.07 5.01
C ARG A 60 -1.75 4.95 4.71
N MET A 61 -0.67 5.24 3.97
CA MET A 61 0.40 4.27 3.73
C MET A 61 1.11 3.83 5.01
N MET A 62 1.44 4.76 5.91
CA MET A 62 2.04 4.42 7.21
C MET A 62 1.06 3.61 8.08
N LEU A 63 -0.24 3.88 8.01
CA LEU A 63 -1.24 3.08 8.71
C LEU A 63 -1.30 1.65 8.16
N MET A 64 -1.20 1.50 6.85
CA MET A 64 -1.19 0.19 6.18
C MET A 64 0.09 -0.63 6.44
N SER A 65 1.16 -0.04 7.00
CA SER A 65 2.32 -0.82 7.44
C SER A 65 2.08 -1.52 8.79
N LEU A 66 1.15 -1.04 9.62
CA LEU A 66 0.91 -1.58 10.96
C LEU A 66 0.48 -3.06 10.97
N PRO A 67 -0.41 -3.53 10.08
CA PRO A 67 -0.78 -4.95 10.01
C PRO A 67 0.44 -5.86 9.78
N PHE A 68 1.39 -5.45 8.94
CA PHE A 68 2.60 -6.24 8.67
C PHE A 68 3.58 -6.24 9.85
N ILE A 69 3.66 -5.14 10.61
CA ILE A 69 4.44 -5.12 11.86
C ILE A 69 3.81 -6.08 12.88
N ALA A 70 2.49 -6.07 13.01
CA ALA A 70 1.77 -6.99 13.90
C ALA A 70 1.90 -8.45 13.43
N GLY A 71 1.78 -8.70 12.12
CA GLY A 71 1.97 -10.01 11.50
C GLY A 71 3.35 -10.58 11.78
N MET A 72 4.40 -9.78 11.57
CA MET A 72 5.77 -10.14 11.90
C MET A 72 5.94 -10.56 13.37
N ILE A 73 5.33 -9.82 14.31
CA ILE A 73 5.42 -10.15 15.74
C ILE A 73 4.72 -11.48 16.05
N ILE A 74 3.55 -11.72 15.46
CA ILE A 74 2.79 -12.97 15.63
C ILE A 74 3.57 -14.15 15.03
N ASP A 75 4.21 -13.96 13.87
CA ASP A 75 4.98 -14.99 13.18
C ASP A 75 6.23 -15.44 13.93
N ILE A 76 6.71 -14.70 14.93
CA ILE A 76 7.76 -15.18 15.86
C ILE A 76 7.26 -16.39 16.67
N TRP A 77 5.97 -16.43 17.01
CA TRP A 77 5.37 -17.46 17.85
C TRP A 77 4.55 -18.48 17.03
N TYR A 78 3.89 -18.01 15.97
CA TYR A 78 2.97 -18.79 15.13
C TYR A 78 3.27 -18.54 13.65
N ILE A 79 4.31 -19.20 13.15
CA ILE A 79 4.88 -18.91 11.82
C ILE A 79 3.82 -19.06 10.70
N GLY A 80 3.66 -18.00 9.90
CA GLY A 80 2.76 -17.92 8.76
C GLY A 80 1.34 -17.46 9.11
N THR A 81 0.94 -17.54 10.38
CA THR A 81 -0.40 -17.12 10.83
C THR A 81 -0.49 -15.60 10.91
N GLY A 82 0.58 -14.94 11.37
CA GLY A 82 0.72 -13.49 11.42
C GLY A 82 0.66 -12.87 10.03
N CYS A 83 1.40 -13.43 9.07
CA CYS A 83 1.36 -12.98 7.68
C CYS A 83 -0.06 -13.07 7.08
N LEU A 84 -0.77 -14.20 7.27
CA LEU A 84 -2.16 -14.34 6.80
C LEU A 84 -3.11 -13.31 7.42
N ILE A 85 -3.00 -13.06 8.73
CA ILE A 85 -3.81 -12.05 9.43
C ILE A 85 -3.46 -10.64 8.93
N ALA A 86 -2.18 -10.34 8.74
CA ALA A 86 -1.70 -9.05 8.21
C ALA A 86 -2.30 -8.77 6.84
N TRP A 87 -2.28 -9.76 5.93
CA TRP A 87 -2.89 -9.66 4.61
C TRP A 87 -4.41 -9.47 4.68
N ALA A 88 -5.10 -10.20 5.56
CA ALA A 88 -6.55 -10.05 5.72
C ALA A 88 -6.94 -8.65 6.20
N ILE A 89 -6.26 -8.14 7.24
CA ILE A 89 -6.51 -6.78 7.77
C ILE A 89 -6.16 -5.73 6.72
N TRP A 90 -5.01 -5.89 6.05
CA TRP A 90 -4.59 -4.99 4.99
C TRP A 90 -5.61 -4.93 3.86
N PHE A 91 -6.17 -6.07 3.45
CA PHE A 91 -7.20 -6.14 2.41
C PHE A 91 -8.47 -5.40 2.82
N VAL A 92 -8.93 -5.56 4.07
CA VAL A 92 -10.09 -4.81 4.58
C VAL A 92 -9.84 -3.30 4.55
N MET A 93 -8.66 -2.86 5.00
CA MET A 93 -8.26 -1.45 4.93
C MET A 93 -8.17 -0.93 3.49
N PHE A 94 -7.72 -1.78 2.56
CA PHE A 94 -7.64 -1.46 1.15
C PHE A 94 -9.03 -1.26 0.52
N ILE A 95 -9.97 -2.18 0.76
CA ILE A 95 -11.37 -2.03 0.29
C ILE A 95 -12.02 -0.79 0.90
N ALA A 96 -11.87 -0.57 2.20
CA ALA A 96 -12.41 0.62 2.87
C ALA A 96 -11.82 1.92 2.28
N GLY A 97 -10.52 1.93 1.99
CA GLY A 97 -9.85 3.04 1.29
C GLY A 97 -10.46 3.29 -0.09
N MET A 98 -10.68 2.24 -0.90
CA MET A 98 -11.30 2.37 -2.22
C MET A 98 -12.71 2.94 -2.14
N ILE A 99 -13.52 2.50 -1.17
CA ILE A 99 -14.88 3.02 -0.97
C ILE A 99 -14.81 4.52 -0.67
N ILE A 100 -13.98 4.95 0.28
CA ILE A 100 -13.80 6.38 0.62
C ILE A 100 -13.36 7.19 -0.61
N ASP A 101 -12.50 6.61 -1.44
CA ASP A 101 -11.92 7.27 -2.60
C ASP A 101 -12.88 7.40 -3.79
N ILE A 102 -13.92 6.55 -3.88
CA ILE A 102 -15.04 6.76 -4.81
C ILE A 102 -15.79 8.06 -4.48
N TRP A 103 -15.92 8.39 -3.20
CA TRP A 103 -16.63 9.59 -2.73
C TRP A 103 -15.74 10.85 -2.72
N TYR A 104 -14.43 10.69 -2.55
CA TYR A 104 -13.46 11.80 -2.54
C TYR A 104 -12.42 11.60 -3.65
N ILE A 105 -12.63 12.26 -4.79
CA ILE A 105 -11.67 12.27 -5.93
C ILE A 105 -10.29 12.75 -5.43
N GLY A 106 -9.36 11.81 -5.31
CA GLY A 106 -8.02 12.13 -4.84
C GLY A 106 -7.02 10.98 -4.78
N THR A 107 -7.16 9.89 -5.55
CA THR A 107 -6.28 8.70 -5.37
C THR A 107 -6.45 7.64 -6.45
N GLY A 108 -5.98 7.86 -7.68
CA GLY A 108 -5.75 6.70 -8.57
C GLY A 108 -4.67 5.76 -8.03
N CYS A 109 -3.99 6.11 -6.93
CA CYS A 109 -2.95 5.30 -6.32
C CYS A 109 -3.45 3.95 -5.78
N LEU A 110 -4.69 3.84 -5.30
CA LEU A 110 -5.25 2.53 -4.90
C LEU A 110 -5.45 1.60 -6.11
N ILE A 111 -5.71 2.14 -7.30
CA ILE A 111 -5.74 1.36 -8.55
C ILE A 111 -4.34 0.81 -8.86
N ALA A 112 -3.27 1.58 -8.58
CA ALA A 112 -1.90 1.10 -8.76
C ALA A 112 -1.54 -0.04 -7.78
N TRP A 113 -1.99 0.04 -6.52
CA TRP A 113 -1.82 -1.05 -5.55
C TRP A 113 -2.66 -2.29 -5.90
N ALA A 114 -3.87 -2.12 -6.44
CA ALA A 114 -4.65 -3.23 -7.00
C ALA A 114 -3.93 -3.90 -8.18
N ILE A 115 -3.38 -3.11 -9.11
CA ILE A 115 -2.59 -3.63 -10.24
C ILE A 115 -1.35 -4.37 -9.74
N TRP A 116 -0.63 -3.82 -8.77
CA TRP A 116 0.54 -4.47 -8.18
C TRP A 116 0.19 -5.79 -7.49
N PHE A 117 -0.94 -5.85 -6.78
CA PHE A 117 -1.46 -7.08 -6.17
C PHE A 117 -1.84 -8.13 -7.21
N VAL A 118 -2.50 -7.74 -8.30
CA VAL A 118 -2.80 -8.64 -9.43
C VAL A 118 -1.51 -9.18 -10.04
N MET A 119 -0.51 -8.34 -10.29
CA MET A 119 0.80 -8.77 -10.78
C MET A 119 1.49 -9.73 -9.80
N PHE A 120 1.41 -9.48 -8.50
CA PHE A 120 1.99 -10.33 -7.48
C PHE A 120 1.34 -11.73 -7.45
N ILE A 121 0.01 -11.83 -7.55
CA ILE A 121 -0.70 -13.11 -7.67
C ILE A 121 -0.28 -13.86 -8.95
N LEU A 122 -0.21 -13.16 -10.08
CA LEU A 122 0.25 -13.77 -11.35
C LEU A 122 1.66 -14.33 -11.23
N LEU A 123 2.58 -13.61 -10.55
CA LEU A 123 3.93 -14.07 -10.28
C LEU A 123 3.97 -15.31 -9.36
N LEU A 124 3.09 -15.39 -8.36
CA LEU A 124 3.00 -16.56 -7.48
C LEU A 124 2.46 -17.80 -8.21
N ILE A 125 1.45 -17.63 -9.08
CA ILE A 125 0.93 -18.69 -9.94
C ILE A 125 2.02 -19.18 -10.91
N ASP A 126 2.76 -18.24 -11.51
CA ASP A 126 3.85 -18.56 -12.44
C ASP A 126 5.01 -19.28 -11.74
N ARG A 127 5.34 -18.90 -10.49
CA ARG A 127 6.32 -19.63 -9.67
C ARG A 127 5.86 -21.05 -9.34
N HIS A 128 4.60 -21.21 -8.92
CA HIS A 128 4.04 -22.53 -8.61
C HIS A 128 4.04 -23.46 -9.83
N LYS A 129 3.76 -22.93 -11.03
CA LYS A 129 3.86 -23.69 -12.29
C LYS A 129 5.29 -24.10 -12.67
N ARG A 130 6.31 -23.37 -12.22
CA ARG A 130 7.73 -23.72 -12.46
C ARG A 130 8.26 -24.74 -11.45
N GLU A 131 7.65 -24.83 -10.28
CA GLU A 131 8.03 -25.74 -9.19
C GLU A 131 7.22 -27.05 -9.20
N SER A 132 6.18 -27.17 -10.04
CA SER A 132 5.36 -28.39 -10.27
C SER A 132 5.70 -29.08 -11.59
#